data_AF-A0A162CIK0-F1
#
_entry.id   AF-A0A162CIK0-F1
#
_cell.length_a   1.000
_cell.length_b   1.000
_cell.length_c   1.000
_cell.angle_alpha   90.00
_cell.angle_beta   90.00
_cell.angle_gamma   90.00
#
_symmetry.space_group_name_H-M   'P 1'
#
loop_
_entity.id
_entity.type
_entity.pdbx_description
1 polymer ?
#
loop_
_entity_poly.entity_id
_entity_poly.type
_entity_poly.pdbx_seq_one_letter_code
_entity_poly.pdbx_strand_id
1 'polypeptide(L)'
;MPSQALTDAYGTLLSRAPAPLFARARQLYLNKYCLDGRTTQSKLRLFVVQETLDERVETDQDAGPLGRIATLQSSTEELALVNWQRDEHPGQTLIETYLQQSWQLRPSLITAIAEPWFRNSGFQLRITLQQPLTWVRSSRYQEIDNQSGKGKPTKS
;
A
#
# COMPACT_ATOMS: atom_id res chain seq x y z
N MET A 1 0.39 -13.33 -11.04
CA MET A 1 1.34 -13.12 -9.93
C MET A 1 2.13 -11.86 -10.21
N PRO A 2 2.09 -10.85 -9.33
CA PRO A 2 2.98 -9.71 -9.41
C PRO A 2 4.45 -10.15 -9.38
N SER A 3 5.34 -9.39 -10.00
CA SER A 3 6.78 -9.68 -9.94
C SER A 3 7.34 -9.46 -8.53
N GLN A 4 8.47 -10.09 -8.23
CA GLN A 4 9.16 -9.89 -6.95
C GLN A 4 9.53 -8.41 -6.74
N ALA A 5 10.05 -7.76 -7.79
CA ALA A 5 10.42 -6.34 -7.73
C ALA A 5 9.23 -5.44 -7.36
N LEU A 6 8.04 -5.71 -7.92
CA LEU A 6 6.84 -4.95 -7.60
C LEU A 6 6.35 -5.21 -6.17
N THR A 7 6.42 -6.47 -5.71
CA THR A 7 6.10 -6.87 -4.33
C THR A 7 7.05 -6.21 -3.32
N ASP A 8 8.35 -6.19 -3.59
CA ASP A 8 9.36 -5.57 -2.73
C ASP A 8 9.20 -4.05 -2.66
N ALA A 9 8.90 -3.40 -3.79
CA ALA A 9 8.62 -1.97 -3.85
C ALA A 9 7.36 -1.62 -3.05
N TYR A 10 6.31 -2.42 -3.16
CA TYR A 10 5.09 -2.25 -2.39
C TYR A 10 5.35 -2.39 -0.88
N GLY A 11 6.07 -3.43 -0.46
CA GLY A 11 6.48 -3.60 0.95
C GLY A 11 7.35 -2.44 1.45
N THR A 12 8.28 -1.95 0.63
CA THR A 12 9.13 -0.80 0.96
C THR A 12 8.33 0.49 1.15
N LEU A 13 7.33 0.72 0.29
CA LEU A 13 6.39 1.83 0.41
C LEU A 13 5.59 1.73 1.72
N LEU A 14 4.97 0.58 1.96
CA LEU A 14 4.06 0.39 3.09
C LEU A 14 4.77 0.33 4.45
N SER A 15 6.03 -0.07 4.49
CA SER A 15 6.85 -0.04 5.72
C SER A 15 6.94 1.35 6.38
N ARG A 16 6.71 2.42 5.60
CA ARG A 16 6.78 3.82 6.04
C ARG A 16 5.44 4.55 5.91
N ALA A 17 4.38 3.85 5.50
CA ALA A 17 3.07 4.45 5.36
C ALA A 17 2.45 4.73 6.75
N PRO A 18 1.69 5.82 6.90
CA PRO A 18 0.97 6.13 8.14
C PRO A 18 0.08 4.96 8.61
N ALA A 19 -0.15 4.87 9.92
CA ALA A 19 -1.01 3.82 10.48
C ALA A 19 -2.45 3.88 9.90
N PRO A 20 -3.17 2.74 9.83
CA PRO A 20 -4.53 2.66 9.29
C PRO A 20 -5.51 3.68 9.89
N LEU A 21 -5.38 3.98 11.19
CA LEU A 21 -6.20 4.97 11.90
C LEU A 21 -6.15 6.37 11.25
N PHE A 22 -5.10 6.69 10.51
CA PHE A 22 -4.93 7.96 9.82
C PHE A 22 -5.21 7.84 8.31
N ALA A 23 -6.37 7.31 7.94
CA ALA A 23 -6.76 7.00 6.56
C ALA A 23 -6.43 8.13 5.55
N ARG A 24 -6.76 9.38 5.86
CA ARG A 24 -6.48 10.52 4.97
C ARG A 24 -4.98 10.78 4.78
N ALA A 25 -4.19 10.70 5.85
CA ALA A 25 -2.74 10.86 5.77
C ALA A 25 -2.10 9.71 5.00
N ARG A 26 -2.63 8.49 5.17
CA ARG A 26 -2.19 7.29 4.47
C ARG A 26 -2.47 7.37 2.96
N GLN A 27 -3.67 7.78 2.55
CA GLN A 27 -3.97 8.03 1.14
C GLN A 27 -3.07 9.12 0.54
N LEU A 28 -2.87 10.23 1.25
CA LEU A 28 -1.94 11.29 0.81
C LEU A 28 -0.51 10.77 0.67
N TYR A 29 -0.08 9.84 1.53
CA TYR A 29 1.21 9.19 1.43
C TYR A 29 1.32 8.35 0.16
N LEU A 30 0.35 7.49 -0.14
CA LEU A 30 0.33 6.67 -1.36
C LEU A 30 0.33 7.53 -2.62
N ASN A 31 -0.41 8.63 -2.61
CA ASN A 31 -0.45 9.57 -3.73
C ASN A 31 0.89 10.33 -3.90
N LYS A 32 1.66 10.49 -2.82
CA LYS A 32 2.91 11.28 -2.83
C LYS A 32 4.13 10.46 -3.24
N TYR A 33 4.16 9.17 -2.91
CA TYR A 33 5.35 8.32 -3.09
C TYR A 33 5.08 7.20 -4.09
N CYS A 34 5.83 7.21 -5.19
CA CYS A 34 5.78 6.16 -6.22
C CYS A 34 6.58 4.91 -5.80
N LEU A 35 6.24 3.77 -6.41
CA LEU A 35 6.87 2.47 -6.22
C LEU A 35 8.32 2.45 -6.73
N ASP A 36 8.66 3.29 -7.71
CA ASP A 36 10.01 3.44 -8.26
C ASP A 36 11.07 3.88 -7.23
N GLY A 37 10.64 4.32 -6.05
CA GLY A 37 11.51 4.88 -5.02
C GLY A 37 11.84 6.36 -5.25
N ARG A 38 12.51 6.96 -4.27
CA ARG A 38 12.74 8.43 -4.20
C ARG A 38 13.78 8.94 -5.19
N THR A 39 14.67 8.07 -5.66
CA THR A 39 15.83 8.43 -6.50
C THR A 39 15.61 8.09 -7.97
N THR A 40 14.39 7.71 -8.36
CA THR A 40 14.09 7.37 -9.75
C THR A 40 14.35 8.53 -10.70
N GLN A 41 15.02 8.24 -11.80
CA GLN A 41 15.25 9.15 -12.93
C GLN A 41 14.27 8.88 -14.09
N SER A 42 13.37 7.90 -13.92
CA SER A 42 12.37 7.58 -14.94
C SER A 42 11.38 8.74 -15.11
N LYS A 43 11.01 8.99 -16.38
CA LYS A 43 9.91 9.89 -16.73
C LYS A 43 8.56 9.30 -16.32
N LEU A 44 8.46 7.98 -16.29
CA LEU A 44 7.27 7.25 -15.86
C LEU A 44 7.39 6.86 -14.39
N ARG A 45 6.28 6.97 -13.67
CA ARG A 45 6.19 6.60 -12.26
C ARG A 45 4.95 5.79 -11.99
N LEU A 46 5.09 4.77 -11.15
CA LEU A 46 4.01 3.88 -10.76
C LEU A 46 3.57 4.19 -9.33
N PHE A 47 2.28 4.39 -9.12
CA PHE A 47 1.69 4.71 -7.82
C PHE A 47 0.62 3.70 -7.45
N VAL A 48 0.38 3.56 -6.15
CA VAL A 48 -0.77 2.82 -5.61
C VAL A 48 -1.96 3.76 -5.62
N VAL A 49 -3.06 3.36 -6.27
CA VAL A 49 -4.27 4.19 -6.39
C VAL A 49 -5.05 4.18 -5.10
N GLN A 50 -5.32 2.97 -4.63
CA GLN A 50 -6.07 2.70 -3.44
C GLN A 50 -5.57 1.38 -2.85
N GLU A 51 -5.82 1.19 -1.57
CA GLU A 51 -5.57 -0.08 -0.90
C GLU A 51 -6.78 -0.48 -0.07
N THR A 52 -6.94 -1.78 0.10
CA THR A 52 -7.86 -2.37 1.08
C THR A 52 -7.03 -2.86 2.26
N LEU A 53 -7.44 -2.45 3.47
CA LEU A 53 -6.81 -2.85 4.72
C LEU A 53 -7.70 -3.86 5.45
N ASP A 54 -7.08 -4.92 5.94
CA ASP A 54 -7.70 -5.92 6.81
C ASP A 54 -6.88 -6.03 8.09
N GLU A 55 -7.53 -5.78 9.23
CA GLU A 55 -6.92 -5.82 10.56
C GLU A 55 -7.58 -6.94 11.38
N ARG A 56 -6.76 -7.86 11.85
CA ARG A 56 -7.22 -8.97 12.69
C ARG A 56 -6.35 -9.13 13.93
N VAL A 57 -6.98 -9.57 15.01
CA VAL A 57 -6.31 -9.94 16.24
C VAL A 57 -6.66 -11.39 16.55
N GLU A 58 -5.63 -12.21 16.71
CA GLU A 58 -5.75 -13.64 16.96
C GLU A 58 -5.06 -13.98 18.29
N THR A 59 -5.52 -15.03 18.97
CA THR A 59 -4.83 -15.54 20.17
C THR A 59 -3.47 -16.10 19.78
N ASP A 60 -2.42 -15.69 20.50
CA ASP A 60 -1.09 -16.30 20.37
C ASP A 60 -1.00 -17.53 21.27
N GLN A 61 -1.15 -18.73 20.69
CA GLN A 61 -1.13 -19.99 21.43
C GLN A 61 0.20 -20.23 22.15
N ASP A 62 1.29 -19.63 21.66
CA ASP A 62 2.63 -19.80 22.23
C ASP A 62 2.93 -18.82 23.38
N ALA A 63 2.11 -17.78 23.56
CA ALA A 63 2.37 -16.68 24.49
C ALA A 63 1.41 -16.62 25.69
N GLY A 64 0.67 -17.71 25.95
CA GLY A 64 -0.23 -17.85 27.09
C GLY A 64 -1.61 -17.17 26.89
N PRO A 65 -2.47 -17.14 27.93
CA PRO A 65 -3.89 -16.75 27.78
C PRO A 65 -4.11 -15.30 27.34
N LEU A 66 -3.15 -14.41 27.63
CA LEU A 66 -3.17 -12.99 27.25
C LEU A 66 -2.35 -12.71 25.99
N GLY A 67 -1.70 -13.73 25.41
CA GLY A 67 -0.95 -13.62 24.18
C GLY A 67 -1.87 -13.28 23.00
N ARG A 68 -1.49 -12.26 22.23
CA ARG A 68 -2.22 -11.83 21.02
C ARG A 68 -1.26 -11.58 19.87
N ILE A 69 -1.72 -11.85 18.65
CA ILE A 69 -1.07 -11.48 17.39
C ILE A 69 -2.00 -10.50 16.68
N ALA A 70 -1.57 -9.25 16.55
CA ALA A 70 -2.21 -8.30 15.65
C ALA A 70 -1.60 -8.44 14.25
N THR A 71 -2.43 -8.64 13.24
CA THR A 71 -2.02 -8.73 11.84
C THR A 71 -2.75 -7.65 11.03
N LEU A 72 -1.96 -6.85 10.31
CA LEU A 72 -2.43 -5.91 9.31
C LEU A 72 -2.06 -6.45 7.93
N GLN A 73 -3.06 -6.67 7.09
CA GLN A 73 -2.90 -6.95 5.67
C GLN A 73 -3.32 -5.73 4.86
N SER A 74 -2.47 -5.31 3.93
CA SER A 74 -2.81 -4.34 2.90
C SER A 74 -2.80 -5.03 1.54
N SER A 75 -3.79 -4.70 0.71
CA SER A 75 -3.89 -5.23 -0.65
C SER A 75 -4.28 -4.15 -1.65
N THR A 76 -3.79 -4.27 -2.89
CA THR A 76 -4.20 -3.40 -3.99
C THR A 76 -4.18 -4.14 -5.32
N GLU A 77 -5.17 -3.85 -6.16
CA GLU A 77 -5.26 -4.33 -7.54
C GLU A 77 -5.05 -3.20 -8.55
N GLU A 78 -5.01 -1.95 -8.09
CA GLU A 78 -5.02 -0.79 -8.95
C GLU A 78 -3.79 0.09 -8.76
N LEU A 79 -3.05 0.26 -9.86
CA LEU A 79 -1.89 1.13 -9.94
C LEU A 79 -2.14 2.26 -10.93
N ALA A 80 -1.50 3.41 -10.71
CA ALA A 80 -1.47 4.51 -11.66
C ALA A 80 -0.10 4.63 -12.29
N LEU A 81 -0.05 4.61 -13.61
CA LEU A 81 1.14 4.99 -14.37
C LEU A 81 1.03 6.47 -14.72
N VAL A 82 2.02 7.27 -14.35
CA VAL A 82 2.03 8.72 -14.55
C VAL A 82 3.25 9.12 -15.36
N ASN A 83 3.05 9.88 -16.45
CA ASN A 83 4.11 10.62 -17.14
C ASN A 83 4.44 11.87 -16.32
N TRP A 84 5.49 11.78 -15.52
CA TRP A 84 5.79 12.77 -14.49
C TRP A 84 6.06 14.14 -15.10
N GLN A 85 5.31 15.15 -14.65
CA GLN A 85 5.40 16.56 -15.08
C GLN A 85 5.09 16.82 -16.56
N ARG A 86 4.45 15.87 -17.26
CA ARG A 86 4.21 15.93 -18.71
C ARG A 86 2.81 15.43 -19.04
N ASP A 87 1.94 16.31 -19.52
CA ASP A 87 0.54 15.98 -19.84
C ASP A 87 0.40 15.24 -21.18
N GLU A 88 1.47 15.19 -21.98
CA GLU A 88 1.49 14.43 -23.22
C GLU A 88 1.53 12.91 -22.98
N HIS A 89 0.92 12.16 -23.90
CA HIS A 89 1.04 10.70 -23.90
C HIS A 89 2.52 10.31 -24.08
N PRO A 90 3.11 9.49 -23.19
CA PRO A 90 4.55 9.15 -23.21
C PRO A 90 4.98 8.29 -24.40
N GLY A 91 4.02 7.81 -25.19
CA GLY A 91 4.21 6.90 -26.33
C GLY A 91 4.19 5.45 -25.90
N GLN A 92 3.63 4.58 -26.75
CA GLN A 92 3.42 3.16 -26.42
C GLN A 92 4.74 2.46 -26.09
N THR A 93 5.78 2.62 -26.93
CA THR A 93 7.08 1.97 -26.72
C THR A 93 7.71 2.30 -25.36
N LEU A 94 7.58 3.54 -24.88
CA LEU A 94 8.13 3.94 -23.58
C LEU A 94 7.38 3.26 -22.43
N ILE A 95 6.04 3.21 -22.53
CA ILE A 95 5.18 2.52 -21.55
C ILE A 95 5.55 1.03 -21.48
N GLU A 96 5.61 0.36 -22.62
CA GLU A 96 5.87 -1.08 -22.69
C GLU A 96 7.26 -1.41 -22.14
N THR A 97 8.27 -0.64 -22.54
CA THR A 97 9.65 -0.81 -22.06
C THR A 97 9.72 -0.64 -20.55
N TYR A 98 9.12 0.43 -20.01
CA TYR A 98 9.10 0.70 -18.58
C TYR A 98 8.42 -0.42 -17.79
N LEU A 99 7.21 -0.82 -18.19
CA LEU A 99 6.45 -1.84 -17.48
C LEU A 99 7.14 -3.20 -17.52
N GLN A 100 7.70 -3.58 -18.67
CA GLN A 100 8.37 -4.86 -18.83
C GLN A 100 9.71 -4.89 -18.07
N GLN A 101 10.54 -3.84 -18.19
CA GLN A 101 11.89 -3.83 -17.60
C GLN A 101 11.88 -3.59 -16.09
N SER A 102 11.04 -2.66 -15.61
CA SER A 102 11.01 -2.30 -14.18
C SER A 102 10.13 -3.23 -13.36
N TRP A 103 9.01 -3.69 -13.94
CA TRP A 103 7.95 -4.32 -13.16
C TRP A 103 7.51 -5.69 -13.68
N GLN A 104 7.97 -6.11 -14.86
CA GLN A 104 7.52 -7.32 -15.57
C GLN A 104 5.98 -7.35 -15.73
N LEU A 105 5.38 -6.17 -15.90
CA LEU A 105 3.94 -6.00 -16.11
C LEU A 105 3.62 -5.96 -17.61
N ARG A 106 2.48 -6.54 -17.98
CA ARG A 106 2.02 -6.55 -19.38
C ARG A 106 1.23 -5.27 -19.70
N PRO A 107 1.44 -4.68 -20.90
CA PRO A 107 0.70 -3.48 -21.33
C PRO A 107 -0.82 -3.70 -21.47
N SER A 108 -1.27 -4.94 -21.67
CA SER A 108 -2.69 -5.29 -21.77
C SER A 108 -3.49 -5.02 -20.50
N LEU A 109 -2.82 -4.72 -19.38
CA LEU A 109 -3.44 -4.38 -18.10
C LEU A 109 -3.78 -2.88 -18.00
N ILE A 110 -3.42 -2.09 -19.00
CA ILE A 110 -3.53 -0.63 -18.99
C ILE A 110 -4.86 -0.18 -19.57
N THR A 111 -5.48 0.80 -18.92
CA THR A 111 -6.64 1.54 -19.41
C THR A 111 -6.40 3.04 -19.28
N ALA A 112 -6.93 3.81 -20.23
CA ALA A 112 -6.96 5.26 -20.13
C ALA A 112 -7.94 5.68 -19.03
N ILE A 113 -7.61 6.75 -18.29
CA ILE A 113 -8.52 7.34 -17.32
C ILE A 113 -9.10 8.63 -17.88
N ALA A 114 -10.40 8.84 -17.67
CA ALA A 114 -11.10 10.04 -18.12
C ALA A 114 -10.74 11.26 -17.26
N GLU A 115 -10.56 11.05 -15.95
CA GLU A 115 -10.20 12.10 -14.99
C GLU A 115 -8.88 11.75 -14.28
N PRO A 116 -7.97 12.73 -14.09
CA PRO A 116 -6.75 12.52 -13.32
C PRO A 116 -7.05 12.04 -11.90
N TRP A 117 -6.39 10.96 -11.48
CA TRP A 117 -6.62 10.36 -10.14
C TRP A 117 -5.95 11.17 -9.02
N PHE A 118 -4.86 11.87 -9.34
CA PHE A 118 -4.15 12.69 -8.37
C PHE A 118 -3.45 13.86 -9.04
N ARG A 119 -3.67 15.06 -8.48
CA ARG A 119 -3.08 16.37 -8.88
C ARG A 119 -3.02 16.51 -10.39
N ASN A 120 -4.04 17.07 -11.05
CA ASN A 120 -4.12 17.39 -12.50
C ASN A 120 -2.77 17.78 -13.16
N SER A 121 -1.89 16.80 -13.36
CA SER A 121 -0.49 16.98 -13.68
C SER A 121 0.05 15.63 -14.10
N GLY A 122 0.71 15.63 -15.25
CA GLY A 122 1.15 14.42 -15.90
C GLY A 122 0.01 13.70 -16.61
N PHE A 123 0.33 13.04 -17.72
CA PHE A 123 -0.53 12.08 -18.37
C PHE A 123 -0.67 10.84 -17.49
N GLN A 124 -1.87 10.30 -17.34
CA GLN A 124 -2.15 9.25 -16.38
C GLN A 124 -2.88 8.08 -17.05
N LEU A 125 -2.51 6.87 -16.63
CA LEU A 125 -3.12 5.62 -17.05
C LEU A 125 -3.39 4.76 -15.82
N ARG A 126 -4.41 3.91 -15.88
CA ARG A 126 -4.72 2.93 -14.82
C ARG A 126 -4.20 1.56 -15.24
N ILE A 127 -3.64 0.83 -14.29
CA ILE A 127 -3.24 -0.56 -14.45
C ILE A 127 -4.04 -1.39 -13.46
N THR A 128 -4.78 -2.38 -13.98
CA THR A 128 -5.48 -3.37 -13.14
C THR A 128 -4.67 -4.65 -13.09
N LEU A 129 -4.22 -5.04 -11.91
CA LEU A 129 -3.48 -6.27 -11.70
C LEU A 129 -4.45 -7.47 -11.73
N GLN A 130 -4.03 -8.57 -12.35
CA GLN A 130 -4.81 -9.81 -12.33
C GLN A 130 -4.84 -10.49 -10.95
N GLN A 131 -3.88 -10.13 -10.10
CA GLN A 131 -3.77 -10.61 -8.73
C GLN A 131 -3.29 -9.45 -7.87
N PRO A 132 -3.85 -9.26 -6.67
CA PRO A 132 -3.49 -8.14 -5.82
C PRO A 132 -2.03 -8.22 -5.39
N LEU A 133 -1.40 -7.05 -5.29
CA LEU A 133 -0.23 -6.90 -4.44
C LEU A 133 -0.70 -7.01 -3.00
N THR A 134 -0.03 -7.83 -2.21
CA THR A 134 -0.38 -8.05 -0.81
C THR A 134 0.84 -7.82 0.06
N TRP A 135 0.65 -7.09 1.15
CA TRP A 135 1.65 -6.87 2.18
C TRP A 135 1.04 -7.20 3.54
N VAL A 136 1.77 -7.95 4.36
CA VAL A 136 1.31 -8.37 5.68
C VAL A 136 2.34 -7.99 6.71
N ARG A 137 1.88 -7.41 7.82
CA ARG A 137 2.70 -7.17 9.01
C ARG A 137 1.97 -7.70 10.23
N SER A 138 2.66 -8.53 11.00
CA SER A 138 2.16 -9.04 12.28
C SER A 138 3.03 -8.57 13.44
N SER A 139 2.43 -8.41 14.60
CA SER A 139 3.14 -8.08 15.84
C SER A 139 2.48 -8.78 17.01
N ARG A 140 3.33 -9.39 17.86
CA ARG A 140 2.90 -10.05 19.09
C ARG A 140 2.81 -9.04 20.22
N TYR A 141 1.79 -9.16 21.06
CA TYR A 141 1.66 -8.37 22.28
C TYR A 141 0.94 -9.16 23.37
N GLN A 142 1.05 -8.67 24.61
CA GLN A 142 0.31 -9.18 25.76
C GLN A 142 -0.85 -8.24 26.03
N GLU A 143 -2.07 -8.78 26.06
CA GLU A 143 -3.25 -8.02 26.43
C GLU A 143 -3.22 -7.71 27.94
N ILE A 144 -3.43 -6.45 28.30
CA ILE A 144 -3.43 -6.05 29.71
C ILE A 144 -4.80 -6.37 30.29
N ASP A 145 -4.83 -7.22 31.32
CA ASP A 145 -6.05 -7.57 32.02
C ASP A 145 -6.53 -6.36 32.85
N ASN A 146 -7.57 -5.67 32.37
CA ASN A 146 -8.16 -4.52 33.06
C ASN A 146 -9.06 -4.99 34.22
N GLN A 147 -8.49 -5.76 35.16
CA GLN A 147 -9.13 -6.11 36.43
C GLN A 147 -8.45 -5.39 37.59
N SER A 148 -8.53 -4.08 37.65
CA SER A 148 -8.12 -3.30 38.83
C SER A 148 -8.94 -2.02 38.96
N GLY A 149 -10.22 -2.17 39.35
CA GLY A 149 -11.14 -1.03 39.41
C GLY A 149 -12.41 -1.24 40.22
N LYS A 150 -12.42 -2.09 41.26
CA LYS A 150 -13.51 -2.12 42.26
C LYS A 150 -12.97 -2.42 43.66
N GLY A 151 -12.29 -1.45 44.25
CA GLY A 151 -12.06 -1.38 45.69
C GLY A 151 -12.58 -0.05 46.21
N LYS A 152 -13.87 0.04 46.54
CA LYS A 152 -14.38 1.17 47.34
C LYS A 152 -13.72 1.07 48.73
N PRO A 153 -13.08 2.13 49.25
CA PRO A 153 -12.63 2.12 50.64
C PRO A 153 -13.85 2.31 51.54
N THR A 154 -14.25 1.25 52.25
CA THR A 154 -15.09 1.37 53.45
C THR A 154 -14.27 2.09 54.51
N LYS A 155 -14.66 3.34 54.84
CA LYS A 155 -14.22 4.02 56.05
C LYS A 155 -14.89 3.34 57.24
N SER A 156 -14.08 2.82 58.17
CA SER A 156 -14.46 2.62 59.58
C SER A 156 -13.95 3.81 60.38
#